data_AF-A0A6P0MAL4-F1
#
_entry.id   AF-A0A6P0MAL4-F1
#
_cell.length_a   1.000
_cell.length_b   1.000
_cell.length_c   1.000
_cell.angle_alpha   90.00
_cell.angle_beta   90.00
_cell.angle_gamma   90.00
#
_symmetry.space_group_name_H-M   'P 1'
#
loop_
_entity.id
_entity.type
_entity.pdbx_description
1 polymer ?
#
loop_
_entity_poly.entity_id
_entity_poly.type
_entity_poly.pdbx_seq_one_letter_code
_entity_poly.pdbx_strand_id
1 'polypeptide(L)'
;VPVVLAVNKCESPQQGIILASQFWELNLGEPFPVSAIHGNGTGELLEKLVTYLPNVDTIPEIPEIKVAIVGRPNVGKSSLLNTLTGENRSIVSPISGTTRDAIDMVVERSADPEKGTDAQTYRLIDTAGIRKKKNVTYGPEFFGINRAFKAIRRSDVVLLVIDAIDGVTEQDQKLAGRIADEGRAAIIVVNKWDAIEKDSYTIYDYEKQVKDRLSFIEWAEIIFVSAMTGKRVETILDLVDTAANQHERRVSTSVINEVLQEAVSWYTPPTNRQGRQGKIYYGTQVKTKPPTIALFVNDPKRFKENYRRYIERQFRQQLDFTGTPVRLLWRGKKVRDGEEAQINLNRATRV
;
A
#
# COMPACT_ATOMS: atom_id res chain seq x y z
N VAL A 1 -1.32 38.89 -12.66
CA VAL A 1 -0.75 37.59 -12.23
C VAL A 1 0.74 37.81 -12.02
N PRO A 2 1.33 37.36 -10.90
CA PRO A 2 2.78 37.47 -10.71
C PRO A 2 3.49 36.71 -11.83
N VAL A 3 4.47 37.35 -12.46
CA VAL A 3 5.29 36.76 -13.53
C VAL A 3 6.69 36.58 -12.96
N VAL A 4 7.26 35.38 -13.12
CA VAL A 4 8.63 35.07 -12.75
C VAL A 4 9.35 34.60 -14.01
N LEU A 5 10.47 35.25 -14.32
CA LEU A 5 11.23 35.00 -15.55
C LEU A 5 12.31 33.96 -15.29
N ALA A 6 12.20 32.79 -15.91
CA ALA A 6 13.21 31.73 -15.84
C ALA A 6 13.94 31.61 -17.18
N VAL A 7 15.26 31.78 -17.16
CA VAL A 7 16.13 31.68 -18.34
C VAL A 7 16.78 30.30 -18.34
N ASN A 8 16.23 29.38 -19.14
CA ASN A 8 16.70 28.00 -19.20
C ASN A 8 17.98 27.86 -20.06
N LYS A 9 18.67 26.72 -19.92
CA LYS A 9 19.97 26.39 -20.57
C LYS A 9 21.13 27.24 -20.05
N CYS A 10 21.13 27.49 -18.74
CA CYS A 10 22.24 28.09 -18.01
C CYS A 10 23.06 27.00 -17.32
N GLU A 11 23.75 26.14 -18.08
CA GLU A 11 24.47 24.98 -17.51
C GLU A 11 25.67 25.42 -16.65
N SER A 12 26.40 26.44 -17.11
CA SER A 12 27.52 27.04 -16.38
C SER A 12 27.01 28.14 -15.44
N PRO A 13 27.30 28.09 -14.12
CA PRO A 13 26.80 29.09 -13.18
C PRO A 13 27.22 30.53 -13.52
N GLN A 14 28.49 30.73 -13.89
CA GLN A 14 29.02 32.07 -14.19
C GLN A 14 28.53 32.61 -15.53
N GLN A 15 28.53 31.77 -16.58
CA GLN A 15 28.05 32.18 -17.90
C GLN A 15 26.53 32.30 -17.93
N GLY A 16 25.83 31.48 -17.15
CA GLY A 16 24.38 31.50 -17.00
C GLY A 16 23.85 32.83 -16.48
N ILE A 17 24.53 33.43 -15.48
CA ILE A 17 24.19 34.76 -14.98
C ILE A 17 24.33 35.82 -16.07
N ILE A 18 25.41 35.76 -16.86
CA ILE A 18 25.64 36.72 -17.97
C ILE A 18 24.57 36.55 -19.05
N LEU A 19 24.25 35.32 -19.44
CA LEU A 19 23.19 35.03 -20.42
C LEU A 19 21.83 35.49 -19.92
N ALA A 20 21.51 35.23 -18.65
CA ALA A 20 20.26 35.67 -18.03
C ALA A 20 20.15 37.20 -17.96
N SER A 21 21.27 37.92 -17.79
CA SER A 21 21.26 39.38 -17.70
C SER A 21 20.74 40.10 -18.95
N GLN A 22 20.83 39.47 -20.13
CA GLN A 22 20.28 40.03 -21.37
C GLN A 22 18.75 40.16 -21.32
N PHE A 23 18.09 39.35 -20.49
CA PHE A 23 16.63 39.32 -20.40
C PHE A 23 16.05 40.35 -19.42
N TRP A 24 16.89 41.18 -18.78
CA TRP A 24 16.43 42.36 -18.05
C TRP A 24 15.61 43.31 -18.94
N GLU A 25 15.93 43.36 -20.23
CA GLU A 25 15.22 44.18 -21.24
C GLU A 25 13.74 43.83 -21.38
N LEU A 26 13.33 42.60 -21.01
CA LEU A 26 11.92 42.19 -21.06
C LEU A 26 11.07 42.88 -19.98
N ASN A 27 11.69 43.49 -18.98
CA ASN A 27 11.01 44.18 -17.88
C ASN A 27 9.98 43.30 -17.15
N LEU A 28 10.26 41.99 -17.06
CA LEU A 28 9.43 40.98 -16.39
C LEU A 28 9.93 40.63 -14.97
N GLY A 29 10.77 41.48 -14.39
CA GLY A 29 11.44 41.24 -13.11
C GLY A 29 12.81 40.57 -13.27
N GLU A 30 13.38 40.14 -12.15
CA GLU A 30 14.70 39.50 -12.09
C GLU A 30 14.72 38.18 -12.88
N PRO A 31 15.63 38.02 -13.86
CA PRO A 31 15.77 36.80 -14.62
C PRO A 31 16.53 35.73 -13.83
N PHE A 32 15.89 34.60 -13.57
CA PHE A 32 16.50 33.47 -12.85
C PHE A 32 17.19 32.52 -13.84
N PRO A 33 18.53 32.37 -13.79
CA PRO A 33 19.23 31.41 -14.63
C PRO A 33 18.97 29.98 -14.15
N VAL A 34 18.47 29.11 -15.02
CA VAL A 34 18.17 27.72 -14.68
C VAL A 34 18.74 26.73 -15.69
N SER A 35 19.08 25.53 -15.22
CA SER A 35 19.36 24.38 -16.08
C SER A 35 18.38 23.26 -15.75
N ALA A 36 17.41 23.02 -16.64
CA ALA A 36 16.45 21.94 -16.44
C ALA A 36 17.07 20.53 -16.43
N ILE A 37 18.20 20.34 -17.12
CA ILE A 37 18.88 19.03 -17.22
C ILE A 37 19.76 18.75 -15.99
N HIS A 38 20.45 19.78 -15.48
CA HIS A 38 21.38 19.62 -14.36
C HIS A 38 20.78 20.03 -13.00
N GLY A 39 19.62 20.70 -13.00
CA GLY A 39 18.91 21.14 -11.80
C GLY A 39 19.41 22.48 -11.22
N ASN A 40 20.46 23.08 -11.78
CA ASN A 40 21.02 24.35 -11.29
C ASN A 40 19.99 25.49 -11.35
N GLY A 41 19.98 26.35 -10.31
CA GLY A 41 19.11 27.54 -10.22
C GLY A 41 17.62 27.25 -9.99
N THR A 42 17.19 25.98 -10.04
CA THR A 42 15.78 25.62 -9.85
C THR A 42 15.29 25.84 -8.43
N GLY A 43 16.15 25.71 -7.42
CA GLY A 43 15.82 25.98 -6.01
C GLY A 43 15.45 27.44 -5.76
N GLU A 44 16.29 28.37 -6.23
CA GLU A 44 16.07 29.82 -6.08
C GLU A 44 14.79 30.28 -6.80
N LEU A 45 14.56 29.76 -8.02
CA LEU A 45 13.31 29.99 -8.75
C LEU A 45 12.09 29.50 -7.96
N LEU A 46 12.18 28.31 -7.37
CA LEU A 46 11.09 27.72 -6.58
C LEU A 46 10.82 28.50 -5.30
N GLU A 47 11.87 28.92 -4.57
CA GLU A 47 11.73 29.76 -3.38
C GLU A 47 11.00 31.06 -3.72
N LYS A 48 11.34 31.70 -4.85
CA LYS A 48 10.63 32.89 -5.31
C LYS A 48 9.17 32.61 -5.66
N LEU A 49 8.90 31.50 -6.36
CA LEU A 49 7.53 31.10 -6.70
C LEU A 49 6.67 30.85 -5.47
N VAL A 50 7.21 30.21 -4.43
CA VAL A 50 6.51 29.94 -3.17
C VAL A 50 6.00 31.23 -2.53
N THR A 51 6.74 32.35 -2.62
CA THR A 51 6.29 33.64 -2.07
C THR A 51 5.04 34.22 -2.75
N TYR A 52 4.75 33.79 -3.98
CA TYR A 52 3.59 34.25 -4.74
C TYR A 52 2.40 33.29 -4.65
N LEU A 53 2.62 32.07 -4.14
CA LEU A 53 1.53 31.15 -3.88
C LEU A 53 0.75 31.63 -2.65
N PRO A 54 -0.59 31.60 -2.67
CA PRO A 54 -1.35 31.86 -1.46
C PRO A 54 -0.91 30.87 -0.39
N ASN A 55 -0.85 31.31 0.87
CA ASN A 55 -0.82 30.38 1.99
C ASN A 55 -2.10 29.57 1.89
N VAL A 56 -1.98 28.34 1.40
CA VAL A 56 -3.07 27.38 1.46
C VAL A 56 -3.06 26.90 2.89
N ASP A 57 -3.93 27.47 3.73
CA ASP A 57 -4.38 26.77 4.93
C ASP A 57 -4.70 25.35 4.48
N THR A 58 -4.08 24.36 5.11
CA THR A 58 -4.20 22.94 4.78
C THR A 58 -5.60 22.66 4.23
N ILE A 59 -5.70 22.37 2.93
CA ILE A 59 -6.96 21.88 2.36
C ILE A 59 -7.36 20.76 3.30
N PRO A 60 -8.54 20.78 3.93
CA PRO A 60 -8.95 19.66 4.76
C PRO A 60 -8.92 18.44 3.86
N GLU A 61 -7.87 17.62 3.99
CA GLU A 61 -7.81 16.32 3.36
C GLU A 61 -8.93 15.55 4.05
N ILE A 62 -10.07 15.46 3.39
CA ILE A 62 -11.05 14.45 3.73
C ILE A 62 -10.26 13.14 3.61
N PRO A 63 -10.06 12.37 4.70
CA PRO A 63 -9.27 11.16 4.63
C PRO A 63 -9.99 10.20 3.67
N GLU A 64 -9.38 9.97 2.51
CA GLU A 64 -9.93 9.09 1.49
C GLU A 64 -9.20 7.74 1.52
N ILE A 65 -9.96 6.65 1.53
CA ILE A 65 -9.39 5.31 1.31
C ILE A 65 -9.33 5.06 -0.20
N LYS A 66 -8.13 4.85 -0.74
CA LYS A 66 -7.95 4.53 -2.17
C LYS A 66 -8.16 3.05 -2.39
N VAL A 67 -9.20 2.67 -3.14
CA VAL A 67 -9.57 1.28 -3.38
C VAL A 67 -9.40 0.93 -4.86
N ALA A 68 -8.67 -0.13 -5.17
CA ALA A 68 -8.57 -0.65 -6.53
C ALA A 68 -9.35 -1.96 -6.69
N ILE A 69 -10.18 -2.07 -7.73
CA ILE A 69 -10.88 -3.32 -8.09
C ILE A 69 -10.08 -4.02 -9.21
N VAL A 70 -9.40 -5.11 -8.87
CA VAL A 70 -8.54 -5.87 -9.80
C VAL A 70 -9.00 -7.31 -9.95
N GLY A 71 -8.65 -7.94 -11.06
CA GLY A 71 -9.07 -9.30 -11.39
C GLY A 71 -9.12 -9.52 -12.89
N ARG A 72 -9.12 -10.78 -13.31
CA ARG A 72 -9.19 -11.18 -14.73
C ARG A 72 -10.37 -10.56 -15.49
N PRO A 73 -10.34 -10.50 -16.83
CA PRO A 73 -11.54 -10.18 -17.62
C PRO A 73 -12.76 -11.02 -17.19
N ASN A 74 -13.96 -10.46 -17.29
CA ASN A 74 -15.25 -11.16 -17.10
C ASN A 74 -15.57 -11.75 -15.71
N VAL A 75 -14.71 -11.59 -14.70
CA VAL A 75 -14.98 -11.97 -13.29
C VAL A 75 -16.07 -11.12 -12.61
N GLY A 76 -16.61 -10.11 -13.30
CA GLY A 76 -17.71 -9.27 -12.80
C GLY A 76 -17.32 -7.97 -12.11
N LYS A 77 -16.09 -7.46 -12.30
CA LYS A 77 -15.63 -6.16 -11.77
C LYS A 77 -16.57 -4.99 -12.08
N SER A 78 -17.10 -4.91 -13.30
CA SER A 78 -18.00 -3.82 -13.71
C SER A 78 -19.37 -3.92 -13.04
N SER A 79 -19.88 -5.13 -12.88
CA SER A 79 -21.10 -5.37 -12.11
C SER A 79 -20.87 -4.98 -10.65
N LEU A 80 -19.74 -5.41 -10.06
CA LEU A 80 -19.39 -5.09 -8.68
C LEU A 80 -19.28 -3.57 -8.46
N LEU A 81 -18.60 -2.86 -9.36
CA LEU A 81 -18.50 -1.39 -9.33
C LEU A 81 -19.87 -0.72 -9.38
N ASN A 82 -20.76 -1.17 -10.27
CA ASN A 82 -22.10 -0.58 -10.39
C ASN A 82 -22.94 -0.83 -9.13
N THR A 83 -22.90 -2.04 -8.59
CA THR A 83 -23.63 -2.38 -7.37
C THR A 83 -23.09 -1.61 -6.17
N LEU A 84 -21.76 -1.54 -6.01
CA LEU A 84 -21.11 -0.72 -4.98
C LEU A 84 -21.40 0.79 -5.10
N THR A 85 -21.79 1.29 -6.27
CA THR A 85 -22.07 2.72 -6.48
C THR A 85 -23.57 3.04 -6.57
N GLY A 86 -24.43 2.03 -6.77
CA GLY A 86 -25.87 2.19 -6.94
C GLY A 86 -26.71 2.02 -5.67
N GLU A 87 -26.18 1.42 -4.62
CA GLU A 87 -26.83 1.33 -3.31
C GLU A 87 -26.72 2.67 -2.55
N ASN A 88 -27.69 3.59 -2.70
CA ASN A 88 -27.88 4.80 -1.89
C ASN A 88 -26.61 5.65 -1.56
N ARG A 89 -25.60 5.65 -2.42
CA ARG A 89 -24.33 6.38 -2.21
C ARG A 89 -24.26 7.62 -3.09
N SER A 90 -23.81 8.74 -2.53
CA SER A 90 -23.52 9.95 -3.31
C SER A 90 -22.25 9.74 -4.12
N ILE A 91 -22.38 9.87 -5.44
CA ILE A 91 -21.24 9.95 -6.35
C ILE A 91 -20.86 11.41 -6.44
N VAL A 92 -19.70 11.77 -5.90
CA VAL A 92 -19.19 13.15 -6.01
C VAL A 92 -18.48 13.29 -7.35
N SER A 93 -18.92 14.26 -8.14
CA SER A 93 -18.31 14.66 -9.41
C SER A 93 -16.83 15.04 -9.20
N PRO A 94 -15.93 14.83 -10.19
CA PRO A 94 -14.53 15.24 -10.06
C PRO A 94 -14.42 16.70 -9.63
N ILE A 95 -13.71 16.92 -8.51
CA ILE A 95 -13.34 18.26 -8.06
C ILE A 95 -12.42 18.86 -9.13
N SER A 96 -12.90 19.91 -9.80
CA SER A 96 -12.16 20.64 -10.82
C SER A 96 -10.87 21.19 -10.21
N GLY A 97 -9.71 20.71 -10.70
CA GLY A 97 -8.39 21.10 -10.19
C GLY A 97 -7.38 19.96 -10.01
N THR A 98 -7.81 18.69 -10.06
CA THR A 98 -6.91 17.53 -10.00
C THR A 98 -6.47 17.07 -11.39
N THR A 99 -5.65 17.86 -12.08
CA THR A 99 -5.20 17.61 -13.46
C THR A 99 -4.16 16.48 -13.60
N ARG A 100 -4.38 15.29 -13.02
CA ARG A 100 -3.52 14.12 -13.35
C ARG A 100 -4.20 12.76 -13.52
N ASP A 101 -5.43 12.53 -13.05
CA ASP A 101 -6.09 11.23 -13.24
C ASP A 101 -7.61 11.38 -13.39
N ALA A 102 -8.07 11.74 -14.60
CA ALA A 102 -9.49 11.88 -14.99
C ALA A 102 -10.29 10.55 -15.06
N ILE A 103 -9.93 9.56 -14.24
CA ILE A 103 -10.35 8.16 -14.38
C ILE A 103 -10.87 7.56 -13.04
N ASP A 104 -10.60 8.21 -11.92
CA ASP A 104 -11.00 7.74 -10.59
C ASP A 104 -12.38 8.26 -10.20
N MET A 105 -13.07 7.53 -9.33
CA MET A 105 -14.43 7.83 -8.89
C MET A 105 -14.44 8.00 -7.37
N VAL A 106 -15.09 9.05 -6.87
CA VAL A 106 -15.25 9.27 -5.43
C VAL A 106 -16.64 8.81 -5.02
N VAL A 107 -16.69 8.04 -3.94
CA VAL A 107 -17.92 7.47 -3.36
C VAL A 107 -17.93 7.78 -1.88
N GLU A 108 -19.01 8.34 -1.37
CA GLU A 108 -19.18 8.60 0.06
C GLU A 108 -20.19 7.60 0.64
N ARG A 109 -19.84 7.00 1.78
CA ARG A 109 -20.76 6.24 2.62
C ARG A 109 -21.14 7.13 3.80
N SER A 110 -22.44 7.37 3.97
CA SER A 110 -22.98 8.05 5.15
C SER A 110 -22.72 7.24 6.42
N ALA A 111 -22.63 7.90 7.56
CA ALA A 111 -22.60 7.23 8.85
C ALA A 111 -23.91 6.47 9.07
N ASP A 112 -23.82 5.26 9.61
CA ASP A 112 -24.96 4.45 10.04
C ASP A 112 -24.77 4.13 11.53
N PRO A 113 -25.47 4.87 12.43
CA PRO A 113 -25.38 4.67 13.88
C PRO A 113 -25.89 3.30 14.34
N GLU A 114 -26.83 2.69 13.61
CA GLU A 114 -27.38 1.37 13.98
C GLU A 114 -26.35 0.26 13.72
N LYS A 115 -25.53 0.42 12.68
CA LYS A 115 -24.40 -0.47 12.38
C LYS A 115 -23.08 -0.06 13.04
N GLY A 116 -23.05 1.09 13.73
CA GLY A 116 -21.83 1.63 14.35
C GLY A 116 -20.76 2.03 13.34
N THR A 117 -21.16 2.47 12.13
CA THR A 117 -20.22 2.84 11.06
C THR A 117 -20.14 4.36 10.89
N ASP A 118 -18.92 4.87 10.78
CA ASP A 118 -18.65 6.29 10.52
C ASP A 118 -18.82 6.63 9.03
N ALA A 119 -19.03 7.93 8.77
CA ALA A 119 -18.99 8.46 7.42
C ALA A 119 -17.58 8.28 6.84
N GLN A 120 -17.50 7.76 5.62
CA GLN A 120 -16.21 7.45 4.99
C GLN A 120 -16.22 7.79 3.50
N THR A 121 -15.09 8.30 3.02
CA THR A 121 -14.91 8.63 1.60
C THR A 121 -13.95 7.64 0.95
N TYR A 122 -14.37 7.06 -0.17
CA TYR A 122 -13.59 6.11 -0.94
C TYR A 122 -13.25 6.69 -2.31
N ARG A 123 -11.98 6.59 -2.69
CA ARG A 123 -11.54 6.85 -4.06
C ARG A 123 -11.33 5.53 -4.78
N LEU A 124 -12.25 5.19 -5.66
CA LEU A 124 -12.13 4.02 -6.53
C LEU A 124 -11.16 4.33 -7.68
N ILE A 125 -10.05 3.61 -7.70
CA ILE A 125 -8.94 3.82 -8.64
C ILE A 125 -9.22 3.08 -9.96
N ASP A 126 -8.94 3.76 -11.07
CA ASP A 126 -8.98 3.20 -12.44
C ASP A 126 -10.36 2.68 -12.92
N THR A 127 -11.42 3.41 -12.58
CA THR A 127 -12.80 2.99 -12.90
C THR A 127 -13.15 3.09 -14.40
N ALA A 128 -12.50 3.97 -15.17
CA ALA A 128 -12.78 4.07 -16.61
C ALA A 128 -12.34 2.80 -17.37
N GLY A 129 -11.30 2.09 -16.91
CA GLY A 129 -10.91 0.80 -17.47
C GLY A 129 -11.97 -0.29 -17.26
N ILE A 130 -12.79 -0.17 -16.21
CA ILE A 130 -13.89 -1.06 -15.87
C ILE A 130 -15.15 -0.72 -16.69
N ARG A 131 -15.45 0.58 -16.88
CA ARG A 131 -16.63 1.05 -17.64
C ARG A 131 -16.50 0.90 -19.17
N LYS A 132 -15.31 1.14 -19.74
CA LYS A 132 -15.08 1.05 -21.20
C LYS A 132 -15.22 -0.38 -21.77
N LYS A 133 -15.04 -1.42 -20.94
CA LYS A 133 -15.08 -2.83 -21.38
C LYS A 133 -16.47 -3.33 -21.78
N LYS A 134 -17.55 -2.57 -21.57
CA LYS A 134 -18.89 -2.96 -22.02
C LYS A 134 -19.08 -2.88 -23.55
N ASN A 135 -18.30 -2.06 -24.26
CA ASN A 135 -18.57 -1.66 -25.65
C ASN A 135 -17.42 -1.84 -26.65
N VAL A 136 -16.36 -2.63 -26.35
CA VAL A 136 -15.19 -2.74 -27.26
C VAL A 136 -14.86 -4.19 -27.58
N THR A 137 -14.88 -4.52 -28.87
CA THR A 137 -14.42 -5.78 -29.47
C THR A 137 -12.90 -5.92 -29.29
N TYR A 138 -12.47 -7.10 -28.89
CA TYR A 138 -11.16 -7.43 -28.31
C TYR A 138 -9.91 -6.94 -29.07
N GLY A 139 -8.93 -6.42 -28.31
CA GLY A 139 -7.52 -6.19 -28.66
C GLY A 139 -6.68 -6.11 -27.36
N PRO A 140 -5.37 -6.40 -27.40
CA PRO A 140 -4.71 -7.48 -26.66
C PRO A 140 -4.70 -7.32 -25.13
N GLU A 141 -4.93 -8.44 -24.45
CA GLU A 141 -4.97 -8.62 -22.99
C GLU A 141 -3.78 -8.02 -22.22
N PHE A 142 -2.67 -7.77 -22.90
CA PHE A 142 -1.44 -7.17 -22.37
C PHE A 142 -1.65 -5.80 -21.70
N PHE A 143 -2.56 -4.96 -22.24
CA PHE A 143 -2.85 -3.65 -21.63
C PHE A 143 -3.66 -3.76 -20.32
N GLY A 144 -4.33 -4.88 -20.08
CA GLY A 144 -5.15 -5.09 -18.88
C GLY A 144 -4.33 -5.33 -17.61
N ILE A 145 -3.22 -6.07 -17.70
CA ILE A 145 -2.38 -6.41 -16.55
C ILE A 145 -1.56 -5.20 -16.08
N ASN A 146 -0.92 -4.48 -17.01
CA ASN A 146 -0.14 -3.28 -16.66
C ASN A 146 -1.01 -2.21 -16.01
N ARG A 147 -2.26 -2.08 -16.47
CA ARG A 147 -3.26 -1.22 -15.87
C ARG A 147 -3.58 -1.65 -14.43
N ALA A 148 -3.87 -2.93 -14.21
CA ALA A 148 -4.11 -3.46 -12.86
C ALA A 148 -2.91 -3.22 -11.93
N PHE A 149 -1.68 -3.38 -12.41
CA PHE A 149 -0.48 -3.08 -11.62
C PHE A 149 -0.33 -1.60 -11.26
N LYS A 150 -0.71 -0.68 -12.16
CA LYS A 150 -0.75 0.75 -11.86
C LYS A 150 -1.82 1.05 -10.80
N ALA A 151 -3.00 0.44 -10.90
CA ALA A 151 -4.07 0.59 -9.92
C ALA A 151 -3.63 0.10 -8.53
N ILE A 152 -3.03 -1.09 -8.43
CA ILE A 152 -2.49 -1.66 -7.18
C ILE A 152 -1.48 -0.70 -6.53
N ARG A 153 -0.58 -0.10 -7.30
CA ARG A 153 0.41 0.86 -6.78
C ARG A 153 -0.21 2.15 -6.23
N ARG A 154 -1.38 2.55 -6.72
CA ARG A 154 -2.05 3.80 -6.35
C ARG A 154 -3.08 3.62 -5.23
N SER A 155 -3.48 2.38 -4.92
CA SER A 155 -4.44 2.06 -3.88
C SER A 155 -3.82 1.82 -2.50
N ASP A 156 -4.61 2.02 -1.46
CA ASP A 156 -4.34 1.56 -0.10
C ASP A 156 -4.85 0.12 0.09
N VAL A 157 -6.07 -0.14 -0.40
CA VAL A 157 -6.74 -1.45 -0.34
C VAL A 157 -7.06 -1.96 -1.75
N VAL A 158 -6.81 -3.25 -2.00
CA VAL A 158 -7.07 -3.90 -3.27
C VAL A 158 -8.18 -4.95 -3.12
N LEU A 159 -9.25 -4.82 -3.89
CA LEU A 159 -10.28 -5.85 -4.04
C LEU A 159 -9.85 -6.79 -5.18
N LEU A 160 -9.33 -7.96 -4.82
CA LEU A 160 -8.99 -9.01 -5.79
C LEU A 160 -10.26 -9.83 -6.10
N VAL A 161 -10.88 -9.55 -7.24
CA VAL A 161 -12.11 -10.21 -7.67
C VAL A 161 -11.79 -11.50 -8.41
N ILE A 162 -12.32 -12.62 -7.89
CA ILE A 162 -12.19 -13.96 -8.43
C ILE A 162 -13.58 -14.45 -8.86
N ASP A 163 -13.64 -15.19 -9.97
CA ASP A 163 -14.86 -15.82 -10.41
C ASP A 163 -15.06 -17.15 -9.65
N ALA A 164 -16.19 -17.28 -8.96
CA ALA A 164 -16.53 -18.49 -8.22
C ALA A 164 -16.51 -19.75 -9.09
N ILE A 165 -16.95 -19.64 -10.35
CA ILE A 165 -17.09 -20.76 -11.28
C ILE A 165 -15.72 -21.24 -11.77
N ASP A 166 -14.86 -20.31 -12.19
CA ASP A 166 -13.52 -20.64 -12.71
C ASP A 166 -12.52 -21.02 -11.60
N GLY A 167 -12.74 -20.53 -10.38
CA GLY A 167 -11.75 -20.64 -9.32
C GLY A 167 -10.55 -19.71 -9.49
N VAL A 168 -9.51 -19.99 -8.68
CA VAL A 168 -8.26 -19.24 -8.71
C VAL A 168 -7.40 -19.72 -9.89
N THR A 169 -7.12 -18.82 -10.82
CA THR A 169 -6.26 -19.08 -11.99
C THR A 169 -4.84 -18.54 -11.82
N GLU A 170 -3.95 -18.82 -12.76
CA GLU A 170 -2.59 -18.27 -12.78
C GLU A 170 -2.54 -16.74 -12.86
N GLN A 171 -3.47 -16.13 -13.61
CA GLN A 171 -3.52 -14.67 -13.71
C GLN A 171 -3.97 -14.03 -12.39
N ASP A 172 -4.85 -14.69 -11.64
CA ASP A 172 -5.24 -14.26 -10.29
C ASP A 172 -4.05 -14.36 -9.33
N GLN A 173 -3.29 -15.46 -9.39
CA GLN A 173 -2.05 -15.62 -8.61
C GLN A 173 -1.02 -14.53 -8.92
N LYS A 174 -0.84 -14.17 -10.20
CA LYS A 174 0.08 -13.10 -10.62
C LYS A 174 -0.34 -11.72 -10.09
N LEU A 175 -1.63 -11.41 -10.12
CA LEU A 175 -2.17 -10.17 -9.54
C LEU A 175 -1.98 -10.16 -8.03
N ALA A 176 -2.27 -11.27 -7.37
CA ALA A 176 -2.16 -11.43 -5.94
C ALA A 176 -0.70 -11.33 -5.46
N GLY A 177 0.25 -11.94 -6.17
CA GLY A 177 1.69 -11.79 -5.89
C GLY A 177 2.12 -10.33 -6.00
N ARG A 178 1.57 -9.61 -6.98
CA ARG A 178 1.84 -8.17 -7.12
C ARG A 178 1.32 -7.35 -5.95
N ILE A 179 0.15 -7.68 -5.42
CA ILE A 179 -0.43 -7.03 -4.24
C ILE A 179 0.51 -7.20 -3.03
N ALA A 180 1.02 -8.41 -2.81
CA ALA A 180 1.97 -8.70 -1.73
C ALA A 180 3.30 -7.95 -1.90
N ASP A 181 3.86 -7.93 -3.12
CA ASP A 181 5.11 -7.24 -3.45
C ASP A 181 5.02 -5.73 -3.18
N GLU A 182 3.92 -5.11 -3.62
CA GLU A 182 3.65 -3.70 -3.38
C GLU A 182 3.26 -3.42 -1.92
N GLY A 183 2.97 -4.47 -1.15
CA GLY A 183 2.63 -4.39 0.26
C GLY A 183 1.32 -3.65 0.49
N ARG A 184 0.31 -3.91 -0.33
CA ARG A 184 -1.02 -3.29 -0.21
C ARG A 184 -1.92 -4.15 0.66
N ALA A 185 -2.84 -3.52 1.38
CA ALA A 185 -3.95 -4.23 1.99
C ALA A 185 -4.86 -4.82 0.92
N ALA A 186 -5.57 -5.90 1.23
CA ALA A 186 -6.32 -6.64 0.25
C ALA A 186 -7.48 -7.44 0.85
N ILE A 187 -8.49 -7.62 0.01
CA ILE A 187 -9.66 -8.46 0.26
C ILE A 187 -9.88 -9.31 -0.99
N ILE A 188 -10.08 -10.61 -0.80
CA ILE A 188 -10.39 -11.55 -1.86
C ILE A 188 -11.92 -11.59 -2.01
N VAL A 189 -12.41 -11.12 -3.14
CA VAL A 189 -13.84 -11.05 -3.44
C VAL A 189 -14.19 -12.18 -4.40
N VAL A 190 -14.76 -13.27 -3.88
CA VAL A 190 -15.26 -14.39 -4.67
C VAL A 190 -16.65 -14.04 -5.19
N ASN A 191 -16.73 -13.65 -6.45
CA ASN A 191 -17.95 -13.16 -7.09
C ASN A 191 -18.67 -14.26 -7.88
N LYS A 192 -19.94 -14.03 -8.23
CA LYS A 192 -20.86 -15.01 -8.86
C LYS A 192 -21.17 -16.21 -7.96
N TRP A 193 -21.13 -16.00 -6.64
CA TRP A 193 -21.45 -17.04 -5.68
C TRP A 193 -22.91 -17.53 -5.77
N ASP A 194 -23.79 -16.77 -6.41
CA ASP A 194 -25.16 -17.19 -6.74
C ASP A 194 -25.20 -18.39 -7.70
N ALA A 195 -24.23 -18.53 -8.60
CA ALA A 195 -24.19 -19.59 -9.61
C ALA A 195 -23.63 -20.93 -9.10
N ILE A 196 -23.08 -20.96 -7.88
CA ILE A 196 -22.58 -22.19 -7.25
C ILE A 196 -23.73 -22.89 -6.53
N GLU A 197 -23.94 -24.17 -6.85
CA GLU A 197 -24.78 -25.07 -6.06
C GLU A 197 -24.14 -25.30 -4.69
N LYS A 198 -24.92 -25.14 -3.62
CA LYS A 198 -24.41 -25.06 -2.25
C LYS A 198 -24.88 -26.23 -1.43
N ASP A 199 -23.93 -26.83 -0.72
CA ASP A 199 -24.17 -27.63 0.46
C ASP A 199 -23.59 -26.95 1.71
N SER A 200 -23.64 -27.63 2.86
CA SER A 200 -23.14 -27.12 4.13
C SER A 200 -21.61 -26.92 4.18
N TYR A 201 -20.85 -27.52 3.27
CA TYR A 201 -19.37 -27.55 3.29
C TYR A 201 -18.72 -26.73 2.17
N THR A 202 -19.48 -26.40 1.12
CA THR A 202 -19.01 -25.76 -0.11
C THR A 202 -18.20 -24.48 0.18
N ILE A 203 -18.64 -23.66 1.13
CA ILE A 203 -17.93 -22.42 1.50
C ILE A 203 -16.54 -22.73 2.07
N TYR A 204 -16.45 -23.68 3.00
CA TYR A 204 -15.18 -24.02 3.67
C TYR A 204 -14.20 -24.68 2.71
N ASP A 205 -14.68 -25.57 1.85
CA ASP A 205 -13.86 -26.23 0.84
C ASP A 205 -13.30 -25.22 -0.17
N TYR A 206 -14.14 -24.26 -0.61
CA TYR A 206 -13.71 -23.21 -1.51
C TYR A 206 -12.71 -22.27 -0.85
N GLU A 207 -12.96 -21.86 0.40
CA GLU A 207 -12.05 -21.01 1.16
C GLU A 207 -10.66 -21.67 1.29
N LYS A 208 -10.63 -22.97 1.59
CA LYS A 208 -9.39 -23.74 1.64
C LYS A 208 -8.67 -23.76 0.30
N GLN A 209 -9.37 -24.02 -0.81
CA GLN A 209 -8.78 -24.00 -2.15
C GLN A 209 -8.18 -22.63 -2.52
N VAL A 210 -8.86 -21.54 -2.14
CA VAL A 210 -8.39 -20.17 -2.34
C VAL A 210 -7.11 -19.93 -1.52
N LYS A 211 -7.10 -20.30 -0.23
CA LYS A 211 -5.93 -20.14 0.65
C LYS A 211 -4.73 -20.96 0.18
N ASP A 212 -4.95 -22.18 -0.30
CA ASP A 212 -3.88 -23.04 -0.82
C ASP A 212 -3.23 -22.42 -2.07
N ARG A 213 -4.04 -21.89 -3.00
CA ARG A 213 -3.53 -21.27 -4.24
C ARG A 213 -3.01 -19.84 -4.06
N LEU A 214 -3.47 -19.11 -3.05
CA LEU A 214 -3.10 -17.72 -2.76
C LEU A 214 -2.37 -17.57 -1.43
N SER A 215 -1.55 -18.56 -1.06
CA SER A 215 -0.84 -18.62 0.23
C SER A 215 0.00 -17.38 0.58
N PHE A 216 0.49 -16.64 -0.41
CA PHE A 216 1.27 -15.41 -0.20
C PHE A 216 0.41 -14.18 0.20
N ILE A 217 -0.92 -14.27 0.11
CA ILE A 217 -1.87 -13.29 0.67
C ILE A 217 -2.89 -13.94 1.62
N GLU A 218 -2.48 -14.95 2.39
CA GLU A 218 -3.35 -15.64 3.37
C GLU A 218 -3.97 -14.70 4.43
N TRP A 219 -3.39 -13.52 4.61
CA TRP A 219 -3.84 -12.47 5.52
C TRP A 219 -5.01 -11.64 4.98
N ALA A 220 -5.36 -11.81 3.70
CA ALA A 220 -6.48 -11.12 3.08
C ALA A 220 -7.79 -11.84 3.40
N GLU A 221 -8.79 -11.09 3.86
CA GLU A 221 -10.13 -11.63 4.14
C GLU A 221 -10.81 -12.10 2.85
N ILE A 222 -11.55 -13.21 2.94
CA ILE A 222 -12.30 -13.77 1.81
C ILE A 222 -13.79 -13.47 2.01
N ILE A 223 -14.40 -12.82 1.02
CA ILE A 223 -15.84 -12.56 0.99
C ILE A 223 -16.48 -13.15 -0.25
N PHE A 224 -17.57 -13.89 -0.03
CA PHE A 224 -18.38 -14.50 -1.09
C PHE A 224 -19.57 -13.60 -1.41
N VAL A 225 -19.64 -13.11 -2.64
CA VAL A 225 -20.64 -12.11 -3.08
C VAL A 225 -21.30 -12.49 -4.39
N SER A 226 -22.41 -11.84 -4.66
CA SER A 226 -23.03 -11.83 -5.98
C SER A 226 -23.27 -10.40 -6.41
N ALA A 227 -22.39 -9.88 -7.27
CA ALA A 227 -22.53 -8.55 -7.82
C ALA A 227 -23.83 -8.37 -8.64
N MET A 228 -24.35 -9.46 -9.22
CA MET A 228 -25.59 -9.43 -10.01
C MET A 228 -26.83 -9.27 -9.14
N THR A 229 -26.87 -9.93 -7.97
CA THR A 229 -28.02 -9.88 -7.05
C THR A 229 -27.89 -8.82 -5.95
N GLY A 230 -26.69 -8.27 -5.74
CA GLY A 230 -26.37 -7.36 -4.63
C GLY A 230 -25.99 -8.06 -3.33
N LYS A 231 -26.14 -9.38 -3.25
CA LYS A 231 -25.92 -10.13 -2.01
C LYS A 231 -24.50 -9.94 -1.47
N ARG A 232 -24.39 -9.40 -0.24
CA ARG A 232 -23.15 -9.16 0.53
C ARG A 232 -22.17 -8.17 -0.14
N VAL A 233 -22.64 -7.35 -1.07
CA VAL A 233 -21.78 -6.33 -1.70
C VAL A 233 -21.54 -5.15 -0.75
N GLU A 234 -22.55 -4.78 0.05
CA GLU A 234 -22.44 -3.74 1.07
C GLU A 234 -21.32 -4.02 2.11
N THR A 235 -21.17 -5.28 2.55
CA THR A 235 -20.18 -5.71 3.54
C THR A 235 -18.74 -5.61 3.06
N ILE A 236 -18.51 -5.44 1.75
CA ILE A 236 -17.15 -5.21 1.22
C ILE A 236 -16.55 -3.93 1.80
N LEU A 237 -17.34 -2.87 1.97
CA LEU A 237 -16.81 -1.60 2.48
C LEU A 237 -16.38 -1.71 3.95
N ASP A 238 -17.10 -2.47 4.76
CA ASP A 238 -16.75 -2.69 6.17
C ASP A 238 -15.41 -3.45 6.29
N LEU A 239 -15.19 -4.42 5.40
CA LEU A 239 -13.90 -5.08 5.28
C LEU A 239 -12.81 -4.14 4.78
N VAL A 240 -13.12 -3.24 3.84
CA VAL A 240 -12.17 -2.22 3.35
C VAL A 240 -11.74 -1.30 4.47
N ASP A 241 -12.67 -0.85 5.32
CA ASP A 241 -12.36 0.00 6.46
C ASP A 241 -11.46 -0.71 7.44
N THR A 242 -11.81 -1.96 7.78
CA THR A 242 -11.01 -2.80 8.67
C THR A 242 -9.59 -2.96 8.13
N ALA A 243 -9.46 -3.36 6.86
CA ALA A 243 -8.17 -3.55 6.22
C ALA A 243 -7.35 -2.25 6.16
N ALA A 244 -7.97 -1.12 5.80
CA ALA A 244 -7.32 0.18 5.73
C ALA A 244 -6.83 0.66 7.11
N ASN A 245 -7.68 0.52 8.14
CA ASN A 245 -7.36 0.87 9.52
C ASN A 245 -6.18 0.04 10.02
N GLN A 246 -6.18 -1.29 9.82
CA GLN A 246 -5.04 -2.13 10.22
C GLN A 246 -3.78 -1.85 9.38
N HIS A 247 -3.94 -1.44 8.11
CA HIS A 247 -2.82 -1.08 7.24
C HIS A 247 -2.07 0.18 7.70
N GLU A 248 -2.82 1.16 8.21
CA GLU A 248 -2.29 2.42 8.73
C GLU A 248 -1.89 2.36 10.21
N ARG A 249 -2.42 1.38 10.95
CA ARG A 249 -2.27 1.32 12.41
C ARG A 249 -0.82 1.37 12.86
N ARG A 250 -0.58 2.27 13.82
CA ARG A 250 0.70 2.38 14.53
C ARG A 250 0.58 1.72 15.90
N VAL A 251 1.47 0.78 16.16
CA VAL A 251 1.58 0.04 17.42
C VAL A 251 2.79 0.57 18.18
N SER A 252 2.64 0.77 19.49
CA SER A 252 3.71 1.27 20.34
C SER A 252 4.85 0.25 20.46
N THR A 253 6.06 0.76 20.69
CA THR A 253 7.23 -0.10 20.94
C THR A 253 7.02 -1.00 22.16
N SER A 254 6.33 -0.56 23.20
CA SER A 254 6.05 -1.39 24.39
C SER A 254 5.23 -2.63 24.02
N VAL A 255 4.10 -2.44 23.34
CA VAL A 255 3.21 -3.53 22.91
C VAL A 255 3.96 -4.50 21.99
N ILE A 256 4.75 -4.00 21.03
CA ILE A 256 5.57 -4.86 20.15
C ILE A 256 6.53 -5.75 20.96
N ASN A 257 7.16 -5.21 22.01
CA ASN A 257 8.11 -5.97 22.82
C ASN A 257 7.43 -6.95 23.77
N GLU A 258 6.22 -6.64 24.24
CA GLU A 258 5.37 -7.58 24.99
C GLU A 258 5.06 -8.83 24.15
N VAL A 259 4.57 -8.64 22.91
CA VAL A 259 4.33 -9.74 21.97
C VAL A 259 5.60 -10.56 21.72
N LEU A 260 6.75 -9.90 21.55
CA LEU A 260 8.04 -10.58 21.33
C LEU A 260 8.48 -11.41 22.54
N GLN A 261 8.32 -10.87 23.76
CA GLN A 261 8.68 -11.58 24.97
C GLN A 261 7.84 -12.84 25.15
N GLU A 262 6.52 -12.73 24.93
CA GLU A 262 5.63 -13.87 24.99
C GLU A 262 6.00 -14.91 23.91
N ALA A 263 6.18 -14.50 22.66
CA ALA A 263 6.58 -15.39 21.57
C ALA A 263 7.90 -16.14 21.85
N VAL A 264 8.92 -15.43 22.36
CA VAL A 264 10.22 -16.05 22.70
C VAL A 264 10.09 -17.03 23.86
N SER A 265 9.15 -16.81 24.79
CA SER A 265 8.90 -17.72 25.92
C SER A 265 8.30 -19.05 25.46
N TRP A 266 7.43 -19.03 24.43
CA TRP A 266 6.81 -20.21 23.85
C TRP A 266 7.75 -20.96 22.92
N TYR A 267 8.55 -20.26 22.13
CA TYR A 267 9.48 -20.88 21.20
C TYR A 267 10.83 -20.15 21.14
N THR A 268 11.81 -20.79 21.76
CA THR A 268 13.17 -20.28 21.93
C THR A 268 13.88 -20.06 20.58
N PRO A 269 14.62 -18.94 20.41
CA PRO A 269 15.43 -18.70 19.22
C PRO A 269 16.42 -19.83 18.91
N PRO A 270 16.72 -20.08 17.62
CA PRO A 270 17.55 -21.19 17.19
C PRO A 270 19.01 -21.06 17.66
N THR A 271 19.66 -22.21 17.87
CA THR A 271 21.06 -22.32 18.29
C THR A 271 21.94 -22.81 17.13
N ASN A 272 23.15 -22.26 16.99
CA ASN A 272 24.13 -22.75 16.02
C ASN A 272 24.78 -24.08 16.47
N ARG A 273 25.43 -24.81 15.55
CA ARG A 273 26.34 -25.94 15.81
C ARG A 273 27.40 -25.65 16.87
N GLN A 274 27.81 -24.39 17.03
CA GLN A 274 28.76 -23.94 18.06
C GLN A 274 28.09 -23.57 19.41
N GLY A 275 26.82 -23.93 19.63
CA GLY A 275 26.10 -23.68 20.90
C GLY A 275 25.66 -22.23 21.12
N ARG A 276 25.90 -21.31 20.17
CA ARG A 276 25.49 -19.90 20.29
C ARG A 276 24.02 -19.71 19.88
N GLN A 277 23.20 -19.26 20.82
CA GLN A 277 21.77 -19.00 20.63
C GLN A 277 21.50 -17.67 19.89
N GLY A 278 20.44 -17.63 19.10
CA GLY A 278 19.85 -16.38 18.60
C GLY A 278 19.34 -15.51 19.75
N LYS A 279 19.48 -14.20 19.64
CA LYS A 279 18.92 -13.24 20.61
C LYS A 279 18.19 -12.15 19.87
N ILE A 280 16.93 -11.93 20.25
CA ILE A 280 16.12 -10.79 19.85
C ILE A 280 16.17 -9.80 21.02
N TYR A 281 16.68 -8.61 20.78
CA TYR A 281 16.87 -7.59 21.81
C TYR A 281 15.62 -6.76 22.02
N TYR A 282 15.08 -6.22 20.92
CA TYR A 282 13.85 -5.44 20.91
C TYR A 282 13.31 -5.32 19.49
N GLY A 283 12.04 -4.94 19.38
CA GLY A 283 11.38 -4.60 18.12
C GLY A 283 10.76 -3.21 18.16
N THR A 284 10.62 -2.57 17.00
CA THR A 284 9.86 -1.31 16.85
C THR A 284 9.25 -1.20 15.45
N GLN A 285 8.08 -0.57 15.33
CA GLN A 285 7.45 -0.31 14.04
C GLN A 285 8.06 0.93 13.39
N VAL A 286 8.68 0.74 12.22
CA VAL A 286 9.41 1.78 11.49
C VAL A 286 8.59 2.42 10.37
N LYS A 287 7.56 1.74 9.88
CA LYS A 287 6.70 2.21 8.79
C LYS A 287 5.28 1.65 8.92
N THR A 288 4.31 2.45 8.46
CA THR A 288 2.91 2.06 8.22
C THR A 288 2.66 1.95 6.70
N LYS A 289 1.59 1.26 6.29
CA LYS A 289 1.25 1.03 4.87
C LYS A 289 2.40 0.42 4.03
N PRO A 290 2.78 -0.85 4.26
CA PRO A 290 2.26 -1.76 5.28
C PRO A 290 2.99 -1.66 6.64
N PRO A 291 2.38 -2.19 7.73
CA PRO A 291 3.04 -2.34 9.02
C PRO A 291 4.39 -3.05 8.88
N THR A 292 5.47 -2.31 9.16
CA THR A 292 6.84 -2.81 9.04
C THR A 292 7.52 -2.73 10.41
N ILE A 293 7.85 -3.89 10.97
CA ILE A 293 8.46 -4.04 12.29
C ILE A 293 9.94 -4.38 12.10
N ALA A 294 10.83 -3.56 12.65
CA ALA A 294 12.26 -3.84 12.70
C ALA A 294 12.59 -4.58 14.01
N LEU A 295 13.13 -5.79 13.88
CA LEU A 295 13.60 -6.62 14.99
C LEU A 295 15.12 -6.54 15.06
N PHE A 296 15.64 -6.09 16.20
CA PHE A 296 17.07 -5.99 16.45
C PHE A 296 17.56 -7.28 17.08
N VAL A 297 18.47 -7.95 16.38
CA VAL A 297 18.97 -9.27 16.76
C VAL A 297 20.50 -9.30 16.78
N ASN A 298 21.05 -10.34 17.40
CA ASN A 298 22.50 -10.55 17.40
C ASN A 298 23.02 -10.90 15.99
N ASP A 299 22.35 -11.80 15.28
CA ASP A 299 22.75 -12.24 13.95
C ASP A 299 21.51 -12.64 13.12
N PRO A 300 21.11 -11.83 12.12
CA PRO A 300 19.94 -12.08 11.30
C PRO A 300 19.95 -13.42 10.56
N LYS A 301 21.15 -13.96 10.26
CA LYS A 301 21.29 -15.21 9.51
C LYS A 301 20.88 -16.44 10.33
N ARG A 302 20.81 -16.30 11.67
CA ARG A 302 20.40 -17.41 12.56
C ARG A 302 18.90 -17.68 12.51
N PHE A 303 18.11 -16.63 12.29
CA PHE A 303 16.66 -16.71 12.23
C PHE A 303 16.27 -17.19 10.84
N LYS A 304 16.16 -18.51 10.67
CA LYS A 304 15.69 -19.15 9.44
C LYS A 304 14.21 -18.87 9.21
N GLU A 305 13.77 -19.10 7.97
CA GLU A 305 12.40 -18.83 7.51
C GLU A 305 11.31 -19.37 8.44
N ASN A 306 11.42 -20.59 8.93
CA ASN A 306 10.44 -21.18 9.86
C ASN A 306 10.26 -20.35 11.14
N TYR A 307 11.36 -19.86 11.73
CA TYR A 307 11.30 -19.02 12.92
C TYR A 307 10.78 -17.62 12.60
N ARG A 308 11.12 -17.09 11.42
CA ARG A 308 10.60 -15.79 10.97
C ARG A 308 9.08 -15.83 10.79
N ARG A 309 8.56 -16.88 10.14
CA ARG A 309 7.12 -17.12 9.98
C ARG A 309 6.43 -17.33 11.32
N TYR A 310 7.06 -18.05 12.25
CA TYR A 310 6.55 -18.19 13.61
C TYR A 310 6.33 -16.82 14.27
N ILE A 311 7.35 -15.95 14.26
CA ILE A 311 7.25 -14.61 14.85
C ILE A 311 6.23 -13.74 14.13
N GLU A 312 6.16 -13.80 12.79
CA GLU A 312 5.12 -13.08 12.04
C GLU A 312 3.72 -13.53 12.47
N ARG A 313 3.49 -14.84 12.59
CA ARG A 313 2.21 -15.39 13.05
C ARG A 313 1.83 -14.91 14.45
N GLN A 314 2.80 -14.84 15.37
CA GLN A 314 2.55 -14.30 16.73
C GLN A 314 2.12 -12.83 16.67
N PHE A 315 2.79 -12.00 15.88
CA PHE A 315 2.36 -10.62 15.68
C PHE A 315 0.95 -10.52 15.10
N ARG A 316 0.60 -11.35 14.11
CA ARG A 316 -0.74 -11.35 13.52
C ARG A 316 -1.83 -11.75 14.52
N GLN A 317 -1.58 -12.80 15.30
CA GLN A 317 -2.54 -13.31 16.29
C GLN A 317 -2.81 -12.32 17.43
N GLN A 318 -1.78 -11.61 17.89
CA GLN A 318 -1.91 -10.72 19.05
C GLN A 318 -2.25 -9.28 18.69
N LEU A 319 -1.81 -8.80 17.52
CA LEU A 319 -2.02 -7.40 17.10
C LEU A 319 -3.14 -7.23 16.09
N ASP A 320 -3.75 -8.31 15.59
CA ASP A 320 -4.87 -8.27 14.64
C ASP A 320 -4.54 -7.46 13.38
N PHE A 321 -3.57 -7.94 12.60
CA PHE A 321 -3.19 -7.36 11.29
C PHE A 321 -4.00 -7.95 10.14
N THR A 322 -5.32 -8.03 10.33
CA THR A 322 -6.26 -8.58 9.36
C THR A 322 -6.36 -7.69 8.12
N GLY A 323 -6.37 -8.29 6.93
CA GLY A 323 -6.48 -7.55 5.66
C GLY A 323 -5.21 -6.80 5.23
N THR A 324 -4.09 -6.90 5.97
CA THR A 324 -2.82 -6.24 5.63
C THR A 324 -1.62 -7.19 5.69
N PRO A 325 -0.62 -7.03 4.79
CA PRO A 325 0.66 -7.72 4.94
C PRO A 325 1.44 -7.10 6.11
N VAL A 326 2.28 -7.91 6.77
CA VAL A 326 3.21 -7.48 7.82
C VAL A 326 4.64 -7.71 7.32
N ARG A 327 5.52 -6.73 7.46
CA ARG A 327 6.93 -6.85 7.05
C ARG A 327 7.85 -6.88 8.26
N LEU A 328 8.59 -7.97 8.43
CA LEU A 328 9.60 -8.10 9.49
C LEU A 328 11.01 -7.84 8.95
N LEU A 329 11.67 -6.79 9.44
CA LEU A 329 13.05 -6.47 9.11
C LEU A 329 13.99 -6.95 10.22
N TRP A 330 14.83 -7.93 9.91
CA TRP A 330 15.79 -8.50 10.86
C TRP A 330 17.12 -7.76 10.77
N ARG A 331 17.45 -6.93 11.77
CA ARG A 331 18.63 -6.08 11.78
C ARG A 331 19.65 -6.60 12.79
N GLY A 332 20.87 -6.86 12.33
CA GLY A 332 22.00 -7.14 13.23
C GLY A 332 22.40 -5.86 13.94
N LYS A 333 22.68 -5.92 15.25
CA LYS A 333 23.34 -4.81 15.94
C LYS A 333 24.69 -4.58 15.26
N LYS A 334 24.87 -3.44 14.57
CA LYS A 334 26.23 -2.95 14.27
C LYS A 334 26.87 -2.67 15.63
N VAL A 335 28.00 -3.31 15.89
CA VAL A 335 28.86 -2.92 17.01
C VAL A 335 29.14 -1.44 16.80
N ARG A 336 28.75 -0.58 17.75
CA ARG A 336 29.16 0.83 17.70
C ARG A 336 30.68 0.82 17.81
N ASP A 337 31.40 1.64 17.05
CA ASP A 337 32.88 1.64 17.00
C ASP A 337 33.55 1.70 18.40
N GLY A 338 32.86 2.25 19.41
CA GLY A 338 33.30 2.24 20.81
C GLY A 338 33.23 0.89 21.55
N GLU A 339 32.30 -0.02 21.22
CA GLU A 339 32.23 -1.37 21.81
C GLU A 339 33.31 -2.30 21.21
N GLU A 340 33.72 -2.07 19.96
CA GLU A 340 34.75 -2.86 19.28
C GLU A 340 36.14 -2.61 19.87
N ALA A 341 36.44 -1.36 20.25
CA ALA A 341 37.66 -1.01 20.97
C ALA A 341 37.76 -1.72 22.34
N GLN A 342 36.63 -1.84 23.05
CA GLN A 342 36.59 -2.45 24.38
C GLN A 342 36.65 -3.99 24.33
N ILE A 343 36.07 -4.60 23.29
CA ILE A 343 36.19 -6.04 23.01
C ILE A 343 37.62 -6.42 22.62
N ASN A 344 38.31 -5.56 21.84
CA ASN A 344 39.72 -5.77 21.49
C ASN A 344 40.66 -5.56 22.68
N LEU A 345 40.40 -4.57 23.55
CA LEU A 345 41.17 -4.38 24.79
C LEU A 345 41.06 -5.61 25.72
N ASN A 346 39.86 -6.16 25.87
CA ASN A 346 39.60 -7.34 26.72
C ASN A 346 40.15 -8.65 26.13
N ARG A 347 40.42 -8.70 24.82
CA ARG A 347 41.12 -9.81 24.17
C ARG A 347 42.64 -9.70 24.32
N ALA A 348 43.19 -8.48 24.29
CA ALA A 348 44.62 -8.24 24.47
C ALA A 348 45.11 -8.49 25.91
N THR A 349 44.22 -8.39 26.91
CA THR A 349 44.53 -8.65 28.33
C THR A 349 44.41 -10.13 28.74
N ARG A 350 44.08 -11.03 27.80
CA ARG A 350 43.95 -12.48 28.03
C ARG A 350 45.08 -13.31 27.39
N VAL A 351 46.20 -12.68 27.02
CA VAL A 351 47.41 -13.38 26.57
C VAL A 351 48.45 -13.37 27.68
#